data_AF-A0A6A3PPM0-F1
#
_entry.id   AF-A0A6A3PPM0-F1
#
_cell.length_a   1.000
_cell.length_b   1.000
_cell.length_c   1.000
_cell.angle_alpha   90.00
_cell.angle_beta   90.00
_cell.angle_gamma   90.00
#
_symmetry.space_group_name_H-M   'P 1'
#
loop_
_entity.id
_entity.type
_entity.pdbx_description
1 polymer ?
#
loop_
_entity_poly.entity_id
_entity_poly.type
_entity_poly.pdbx_seq_one_letter_code
_entity_poly.pdbx_strand_id
1 'polypeptide(L)'
;MGPTRINSTRTFLKAAGKWKMGLITFYLLVDRAARPQGEVSYLQMPDTAIIGAFRQEVFTRLQSSLPPGLRESDLKVFKNKTAEKCLSLSTKLAGYGEDEGDPLVVQVPKIWFQLMDAHTHEPFEGTAPASVPLTENATVENLKNA
;
A
#
# COMPACT_ATOMS: atom_id res chain seq x y z
N MET A 1 39.81 -6.08 29.89
CA MET A 1 39.09 -4.95 30.52
C MET A 1 38.37 -4.19 29.41
N GLY A 2 37.04 -4.29 29.36
CA GLY A 2 36.24 -3.41 28.50
C GLY A 2 36.26 -1.97 29.04
N PRO A 3 35.82 -1.02 28.22
CA PRO A 3 34.56 -0.39 28.59
C PRO A 3 33.57 -0.22 27.43
N THR A 4 32.33 -0.11 27.88
CA THR A 4 31.05 -0.05 27.17
C THR A 4 30.74 1.34 26.61
N ARG A 5 29.98 1.34 25.51
CA ARG A 5 29.22 2.41 24.80
C ARG A 5 29.13 3.81 25.44
N ILE A 6 29.24 4.83 24.58
CA ILE A 6 28.43 6.05 24.65
C ILE A 6 27.95 6.43 23.24
N ASN A 7 26.64 6.68 23.13
CA ASN A 7 25.90 7.16 21.96
C ASN A 7 26.44 8.52 21.46
N SER A 8 26.48 8.74 20.14
CA SER A 8 26.61 10.08 19.58
C SER A 8 25.79 10.24 18.28
N THR A 9 24.55 10.69 18.48
CA THR A 9 23.91 11.82 17.80
C THR A 9 24.16 12.08 16.30
N ARG A 10 23.05 11.94 15.55
CA ARG A 10 22.50 12.90 14.56
C ARG A 10 23.52 13.80 13.86
N THR A 11 23.75 13.54 12.58
CA THR A 11 24.14 14.58 11.63
C THR A 11 23.54 14.25 10.26
N PHE A 12 22.42 14.89 9.91
CA PHE A 12 22.12 15.20 8.52
C PHE A 12 21.60 16.64 8.44
N LEU A 13 22.16 17.33 7.45
CA LEU A 13 22.33 18.77 7.35
C LEU A 13 21.01 19.55 7.21
N LYS A 14 21.03 20.76 7.78
CA LYS A 14 20.14 21.88 7.43
C LYS A 14 20.46 22.39 6.02
N ALA A 15 19.45 22.53 5.17
CA ALA A 15 19.26 23.72 4.33
C ALA A 15 17.85 23.75 3.70
N ALA A 16 17.30 24.96 3.57
CA ALA A 16 16.15 25.42 2.79
C ALA A 16 14.73 25.24 3.40
N GLY A 17 14.05 26.38 3.60
CA GLY A 17 12.60 26.48 3.76
C GLY A 17 12.09 26.39 5.20
N LYS A 18 11.12 27.23 5.57
CA LYS A 18 10.30 27.02 6.77
C LYS A 18 9.50 25.73 6.56
N TRP A 19 10.01 24.60 7.02
CA TRP A 19 9.25 23.35 7.03
C TRP A 19 8.13 23.51 8.06
N LYS A 20 6.89 23.71 7.61
CA LYS A 20 5.75 23.18 8.36
C LYS A 20 6.08 21.71 8.57
N MET A 21 6.28 21.29 9.82
CA MET A 21 6.64 19.92 10.16
C MET A 21 5.61 19.00 9.52
N GLY A 22 6.00 18.27 8.47
CA GLY A 22 5.16 17.24 7.88
C GLY A 22 4.95 16.14 8.91
N LEU A 23 3.76 15.56 8.92
CA LEU A 23 3.45 14.34 9.64
C LEU A 23 4.18 13.18 8.98
N ILE A 24 4.87 12.37 9.78
CA ILE A 24 5.34 11.06 9.33
C ILE A 24 4.16 10.11 9.47
N THR A 25 3.75 9.50 8.37
CA THR A 25 2.64 8.55 8.33
C THR A 25 3.16 7.18 7.88
N PHE A 26 3.08 6.22 8.80
CA PHE A 26 3.38 4.82 8.58
C PHE A 26 2.22 4.11 7.90
N TYR A 27 2.56 3.26 6.94
CA TYR A 27 1.59 2.47 6.20
C TYR A 27 2.14 1.10 5.82
N LEU A 28 1.22 0.17 5.67
CA LEU A 28 1.47 -1.20 5.29
C LEU A 28 0.75 -1.47 3.98
N LEU A 29 1.50 -1.93 2.98
CA LEU A 29 0.91 -2.44 1.76
C LEU A 29 0.47 -3.88 1.96
N VAL A 30 -0.78 -4.15 1.61
CA VAL A 30 -1.33 -5.50 1.65
C VAL A 30 -1.92 -5.88 0.31
N ASP A 31 -1.55 -7.07 -0.15
CA ASP A 31 -2.28 -7.78 -1.17
C ASP A 31 -3.45 -8.52 -0.49
N ARG A 32 -4.67 -8.46 -1.04
CA ARG A 32 -5.86 -9.14 -0.46
C ARG A 32 -5.69 -10.66 -0.25
N ALA A 33 -4.63 -11.24 -0.79
CA ALA A 33 -4.49 -12.67 -1.06
C ALA A 33 -3.71 -13.49 -0.04
N ALA A 34 -2.86 -12.86 0.77
CA ALA A 34 -2.05 -13.56 1.74
C ALA A 34 -1.88 -12.67 2.96
N ARG A 35 -1.63 -13.29 4.11
CA ARG A 35 -1.34 -12.64 5.39
C ARG A 35 -0.53 -11.36 5.18
N PRO A 36 -0.75 -10.29 5.98
CA PRO A 36 0.01 -9.04 5.86
C PRO A 36 1.52 -9.33 5.92
N GLN A 37 2.15 -9.44 4.74
CA GLN A 37 3.58 -9.71 4.54
C GLN A 37 4.32 -8.45 4.06
N GLY A 38 3.64 -7.30 4.02
CA GLY A 38 4.29 -6.04 3.70
C GLY A 38 5.22 -5.58 4.82
N GLU A 39 6.32 -4.95 4.44
CA GLU A 39 7.13 -4.14 5.34
C GLU A 39 6.39 -2.81 5.60
N VAL A 40 6.45 -2.31 6.84
CA VAL A 40 5.88 -1.00 7.16
C VAL A 40 6.76 0.06 6.51
N SER A 41 6.14 0.85 5.63
CA SER A 41 6.76 2.00 4.96
C SER A 41 6.25 3.29 5.59
N TYR A 42 6.88 4.42 5.26
CA TYR A 42 6.41 5.73 5.72
C TYR A 42 6.44 6.79 4.61
N LEU A 43 5.55 7.78 4.74
CA LEU A 43 5.51 9.00 3.93
C LEU A 43 5.56 10.23 4.82
N GLN A 44 6.13 11.32 4.30
CA GLN A 44 6.01 12.63 4.92
C GLN A 44 4.89 13.39 4.23
N MET A 45 3.85 13.72 4.99
CA MET A 45 2.66 14.40 4.48
C MET A 45 2.47 15.73 5.22
N PRO A 46 1.87 16.76 4.59
CA PRO A 46 1.46 17.96 5.30
C PRO A 46 0.51 17.64 6.47
N ASP A 47 0.54 18.43 7.54
CA ASP A 47 -0.39 18.33 8.67
C ASP A 47 -1.87 18.49 8.27
N THR A 48 -2.12 19.23 7.19
CA THR A 48 -3.42 19.42 6.58
C THR A 48 -3.81 18.31 5.60
N ALA A 49 -2.99 17.27 5.42
CA ALA A 49 -3.26 16.21 4.46
C ALA A 49 -4.54 15.44 4.81
N ILE A 50 -5.18 14.94 3.76
CA ILE A 50 -6.34 14.05 3.83
C ILE A 50 -5.96 12.69 3.26
N ILE A 51 -6.78 11.67 3.55
CA ILE A 51 -6.57 10.30 3.06
C ILE A 51 -6.44 10.24 1.54
N GLY A 52 -7.20 11.05 0.79
CA GLY A 52 -7.08 11.12 -0.67
C GLY A 52 -5.69 11.52 -1.15
N ALA A 53 -5.10 12.58 -0.58
CA ALA A 53 -3.75 13.02 -0.92
C ALA A 53 -2.69 11.98 -0.53
N PHE A 54 -2.87 11.34 0.63
CA PHE A 54 -2.01 10.23 1.05
C PHE A 54 -2.07 9.05 0.08
N ARG A 55 -3.27 8.64 -0.34
CA ARG A 55 -3.46 7.56 -1.31
C ARG A 55 -2.78 7.87 -2.65
N GLN A 56 -2.91 9.11 -3.12
CA GLN A 56 -2.25 9.56 -4.34
C GLN A 56 -0.74 9.45 -4.23
N GLU A 57 -0.15 9.92 -3.13
CA GLU A 57 1.30 9.84 -2.91
C GLU A 57 1.80 8.39 -2.84
N VAL A 58 1.06 7.52 -2.15
CA VAL A 58 1.36 6.08 -2.11
C VAL A 58 1.30 5.49 -3.52
N PHE A 59 0.26 5.82 -4.30
CA PHE A 59 0.12 5.34 -5.68
C PHE A 59 1.30 5.81 -6.56
N THR A 60 1.66 7.09 -6.50
CA THR A 60 2.79 7.66 -7.26
C THR A 60 4.10 6.98 -6.89
N ARG A 61 4.36 6.77 -5.59
CA ARG A 61 5.59 6.10 -5.12
C ARG A 61 5.67 4.66 -5.60
N LEU A 62 4.52 3.98 -5.68
CA LEU A 62 4.45 2.59 -6.11
C LEU A 62 4.32 2.44 -7.61
N GLN A 63 4.11 3.51 -8.39
CA GLN A 63 3.75 3.44 -9.82
C GLN A 63 4.65 2.53 -10.65
N SER A 64 5.96 2.46 -10.36
CA SER A 64 6.91 1.58 -11.06
C SER A 64 6.79 0.10 -10.68
N SER A 65 6.27 -0.17 -9.49
CA SER A 65 6.03 -1.52 -8.93
C SER A 65 4.55 -1.92 -9.06
N LEU A 66 3.68 -0.96 -9.38
CA LEU A 66 2.28 -1.19 -9.62
C LEU A 66 2.09 -1.75 -11.02
N PRO A 67 1.23 -2.76 -11.17
CA PRO A 67 1.02 -3.34 -12.48
C PRO A 67 0.23 -2.41 -13.41
N PRO A 68 0.36 -2.61 -14.73
CA PRO A 68 -0.29 -1.75 -15.71
C PRO A 68 -1.82 -1.78 -15.56
N GLY A 69 -2.44 -0.60 -15.68
CA GLY A 69 -3.91 -0.47 -15.66
C GLY A 69 -4.54 -0.26 -14.27
N LEU A 70 -3.78 -0.43 -13.18
CA LEU A 70 -4.26 -0.06 -11.85
C LEU A 70 -4.38 1.46 -11.73
N ARG A 71 -5.52 1.95 -11.23
CA ARG A 71 -5.74 3.38 -10.99
C ARG A 71 -5.61 3.70 -9.50
N GLU A 72 -5.30 4.95 -9.19
CA GLU A 72 -5.27 5.45 -7.82
C GLU A 72 -6.59 5.19 -7.06
N SER A 73 -7.73 5.29 -7.77
CA SER A 73 -9.06 5.02 -7.22
C SER A 73 -9.24 3.60 -6.69
N ASP A 74 -8.42 2.68 -7.18
CA ASP A 74 -8.55 1.25 -6.92
C ASP A 74 -7.85 0.88 -5.60
N LEU A 75 -6.92 1.72 -5.13
CA LEU A 75 -6.32 1.57 -3.81
C LEU A 75 -7.34 1.88 -2.72
N LYS A 76 -7.45 0.96 -1.77
CA LYS A 76 -8.30 1.10 -0.58
C LYS A 76 -7.43 1.40 0.63
N VAL A 77 -7.78 2.42 1.40
CA VAL A 77 -7.04 2.80 2.61
C VAL A 77 -7.90 2.51 3.84
N PHE A 78 -7.34 1.79 4.79
CA PHE A 78 -7.99 1.41 6.04
C PHE A 78 -7.19 1.95 7.22
N LYS A 79 -7.88 2.20 8.33
CA LYS A 79 -7.26 2.67 9.57
C LYS A 79 -6.09 1.78 10.00
N ASN A 80 -6.31 0.47 10.01
CA ASN A 80 -5.32 -0.54 10.40
C ASN A 80 -5.79 -1.94 9.95
N LYS A 81 -5.07 -2.98 10.36
CA LYS A 81 -5.32 -4.39 9.98
C LYS A 81 -6.67 -4.94 10.41
N THR A 82 -7.33 -4.32 11.40
CA THR A 82 -8.60 -4.80 11.97
C THR A 82 -9.82 -4.08 11.39
N ALA A 83 -9.60 -2.98 10.67
CA ALA A 83 -10.69 -2.18 10.13
C ALA A 83 -11.31 -2.84 8.89
N GLU A 84 -12.60 -3.12 8.95
CA GLU A 84 -13.37 -3.68 7.82
C GLU A 84 -13.77 -2.62 6.78
N LYS A 85 -13.85 -1.35 7.20
CA LYS A 85 -14.30 -0.23 6.37
C LYS A 85 -13.14 0.66 5.96
N CYS A 86 -13.12 1.04 4.68
CA CYS A 86 -12.18 2.01 4.16
C CYS A 86 -12.44 3.40 4.76
N LEU A 87 -11.37 4.16 4.94
CA LEU A 87 -11.46 5.57 5.32
C LEU A 87 -12.00 6.40 4.16
N SER A 88 -12.76 7.45 4.50
CA SER A 88 -13.22 8.43 3.51
C SER A 88 -12.02 9.24 2.99
N LEU A 89 -12.01 9.54 1.69
CA LEU A 89 -10.93 10.31 1.07
C LEU A 89 -10.81 11.74 1.63
N SER A 90 -11.93 12.30 2.15
CA SER A 90 -11.98 13.61 2.78
C SER A 90 -11.55 13.61 4.25
N THR A 91 -11.32 12.44 4.86
CA THR A 91 -10.88 12.34 6.25
C THR A 91 -9.48 12.93 6.40
N LYS A 92 -9.27 13.69 7.47
CA LYS A 92 -7.93 14.20 7.84
C LYS A 92 -7.00 13.04 8.16
N LEU A 93 -5.76 13.14 7.69
CA LEU A 93 -4.74 12.12 7.89
C LEU A 93 -4.20 12.10 9.33
N ALA A 94 -4.15 13.27 9.97
CA ALA A 94 -3.71 13.39 11.36
C ALA A 94 -4.51 12.44 12.28
N GLY A 95 -3.81 11.73 13.17
CA GLY A 95 -4.38 10.69 14.02
C GLY A 95 -4.38 9.28 13.41
N TYR A 96 -3.82 9.08 12.21
CA TYR A 96 -3.70 7.77 11.57
C TYR A 96 -2.27 7.46 11.14
N GLY A 97 -1.81 6.23 11.40
CA GLY A 97 -0.47 5.79 11.00
C GLY A 97 0.65 6.59 11.67
N GLU A 98 0.43 7.11 12.88
CA GLU A 98 1.45 7.87 13.62
C GLU A 98 2.49 6.97 14.29
N ASP A 99 2.15 5.68 14.45
CA ASP A 99 2.98 4.65 15.04
C ASP A 99 3.22 3.52 14.03
N GLU A 100 4.45 3.02 13.97
CA GLU A 100 4.83 1.85 13.18
C GLU A 100 4.08 0.59 13.64
N GLY A 101 3.67 0.54 14.92
CA GLY A 101 2.84 -0.52 15.49
C GLY A 101 1.36 -0.51 15.07
N ASP A 102 0.83 0.65 14.64
CA ASP A 102 -0.54 0.81 14.13
C ASP A 102 -0.55 1.57 12.79
N PRO A 103 0.05 0.99 11.73
CA PRO A 103 0.17 1.64 10.44
C PRO A 103 -1.16 1.63 9.70
N LEU A 104 -1.37 2.64 8.84
CA LEU A 104 -2.46 2.63 7.86
C LEU A 104 -2.31 1.41 6.95
N VAL A 105 -3.41 0.75 6.61
CA VAL A 105 -3.36 -0.36 5.65
C VAL A 105 -3.78 0.14 4.28
N VAL A 106 -2.88 0.05 3.31
CA VAL A 106 -3.15 0.34 1.91
C VAL A 106 -3.28 -0.97 1.16
N GLN A 107 -4.49 -1.28 0.73
CA GLN A 107 -4.79 -2.51 0.02
C GLN A 107 -4.75 -2.28 -1.48
N VAL A 108 -3.95 -3.11 -2.16
CA VAL A 108 -3.95 -3.24 -3.62
C VAL A 108 -4.96 -4.32 -4.01
N PRO A 109 -5.97 -4.01 -4.84
CA PRO A 109 -6.90 -5.03 -5.32
C PRO A 109 -6.16 -5.99 -6.26
N LYS A 110 -6.27 -7.28 -5.96
CA LYS A 110 -5.85 -8.38 -6.83
C LYS A 110 -6.98 -9.39 -6.94
N ILE A 111 -7.27 -9.85 -8.15
CA ILE A 111 -8.09 -11.03 -8.42
C ILE A 111 -7.18 -12.23 -8.68
N TRP A 112 -7.66 -13.41 -8.32
CA TRP A 112 -7.02 -14.67 -8.69
C TRP A 112 -7.84 -15.34 -9.76
N PHE A 113 -7.18 -15.90 -10.75
CA PHE A 113 -7.80 -16.76 -11.74
C PHE A 113 -6.93 -18.01 -11.92
N GLN A 114 -7.58 -19.10 -12.29
CA GLN A 114 -6.91 -20.32 -12.69
C GLN A 114 -7.55 -20.74 -14.02
N LEU A 115 -6.70 -21.13 -14.96
CA LEU A 115 -7.17 -21.63 -16.24
C LEU A 115 -7.66 -23.06 -16.04
N MET A 116 -8.94 -23.27 -16.35
CA MET A 116 -9.59 -24.57 -16.26
C MET A 116 -9.91 -25.06 -17.67
N ASP A 117 -9.77 -26.35 -17.88
CA ASP A 117 -10.28 -27.02 -19.07
C ASP A 117 -11.82 -26.89 -19.10
N ALA A 118 -12.36 -26.47 -20.24
CA ALA A 118 -13.78 -26.18 -20.38
C ALA A 118 -14.69 -27.43 -20.38
N HIS A 119 -14.13 -28.61 -20.67
CA HIS A 119 -14.85 -29.87 -20.69
C HIS A 119 -14.70 -30.65 -19.38
N THR A 120 -13.50 -30.68 -18.80
CA THR A 120 -13.23 -31.47 -17.58
C THR A 120 -13.38 -30.65 -16.30
N HIS A 121 -13.38 -29.32 -16.39
CA HIS A 121 -13.28 -28.41 -15.24
C HIS A 121 -12.03 -28.63 -14.37
N GLU A 122 -11.05 -29.37 -14.88
CA GLU A 122 -9.77 -29.56 -14.21
C GLU A 122 -8.82 -28.40 -14.55
N PRO A 123 -7.89 -28.03 -13.64
CA PRO A 123 -6.83 -27.11 -13.98
C PRO A 123 -6.04 -27.59 -15.19
N PHE A 124 -5.75 -26.68 -16.13
CA PHE A 124 -4.84 -27.02 -17.24
C PHE A 124 -3.51 -27.50 -16.67
N GLU A 125 -3.00 -28.63 -17.18
CA GLU A 125 -1.70 -29.15 -16.75
C GLU A 125 -0.60 -28.10 -16.92
N GLY A 126 0.23 -27.94 -15.88
CA GLY A 126 1.30 -26.95 -15.85
C GLY A 126 0.84 -25.52 -15.53
N THR A 127 -0.45 -25.29 -15.24
CA THR A 127 -0.94 -23.98 -14.79
C THR A 127 -1.17 -23.94 -13.28
N ALA A 128 -0.82 -22.83 -12.65
CA ALA A 128 -1.10 -22.55 -11.25
C ALA A 128 -2.07 -21.35 -11.14
N PRO A 129 -2.78 -21.19 -10.01
CA PRO A 129 -3.54 -19.98 -9.74
C PRO A 129 -2.65 -18.75 -9.91
N ALA A 130 -3.04 -17.87 -10.83
CA ALA A 130 -2.36 -16.62 -11.10
C ALA A 130 -3.14 -15.48 -10.43
N SER A 131 -2.42 -14.55 -9.82
CA SER A 131 -3.01 -13.31 -9.32
C SER A 131 -2.73 -12.19 -10.30
N VAL A 132 -3.78 -11.50 -10.73
CA VAL A 132 -3.65 -10.24 -11.46
C VAL A 132 -4.30 -9.10 -10.67
N PRO A 133 -3.74 -7.90 -10.76
CA PRO A 133 -4.11 -6.70 -10.03
C PRO A 133 -5.30 -6.01 -10.71
N LEU A 134 -6.39 -6.75 -10.88
CA LEU A 134 -7.60 -6.23 -11.47
C LEU A 134 -8.59 -5.82 -10.38
N THR A 135 -9.40 -4.84 -10.73
CA THR A 135 -10.53 -4.42 -9.90
C THR A 135 -11.74 -5.32 -10.16
N GLU A 136 -12.70 -5.30 -9.22
CA GLU A 136 -13.99 -5.98 -9.38
C GLU A 136 -14.78 -5.49 -10.61
N ASN A 137 -14.45 -4.30 -11.13
CA ASN A 137 -15.05 -3.72 -12.34
C ASN A 137 -14.19 -3.92 -13.61
N ALA A 138 -13.08 -4.65 -13.54
CA ALA A 138 -12.23 -4.89 -14.69
C ALA A 138 -12.90 -5.85 -15.68
N THR A 139 -12.74 -5.59 -16.98
CA THR A 139 -13.25 -6.46 -18.04
C THR A 139 -12.27 -7.59 -18.33
N VAL A 140 -12.74 -8.64 -19.01
CA VAL A 140 -11.88 -9.73 -19.49
C VAL A 140 -10.80 -9.23 -20.46
N GLU A 141 -11.05 -8.12 -21.17
CA GLU A 141 -10.02 -7.48 -22.01
C GLU A 141 -8.87 -6.88 -21.20
N ASN A 142 -9.14 -6.41 -19.98
CA ASN A 142 -8.08 -5.97 -19.06
C ASN A 142 -7.26 -7.16 -18.55
N LEU A 143 -7.87 -8.36 -18.43
CA LEU A 143 -7.18 -9.59 -18.06
C LEU A 143 -6.22 -10.09 -19.14
N LYS A 144 -6.57 -9.94 -20.42
CA LYS A 144 -5.71 -10.36 -21.53
C LYS A 144 -4.39 -9.59 -21.63
N ASN A 145 -4.34 -8.38 -21.09
CA ASN A 145 -3.19 -7.48 -21.16
C ASN A 145 -2.47 -7.30 -19.81
N ALA A 146 -2.85 -8.09 -18.79
CA ALA A 146 -2.35 -7.98 -17.42
C ALA A 146 -1.16 -8.91 -17.15
#